data_AF-A0A7G1KDB7-F1
#
_entry.id   AF-A0A7G1KDB7-F1
#
_cell.length_a   1.000
_cell.length_b   1.000
_cell.length_c   1.000
_cell.angle_alpha   90.00
_cell.angle_beta   90.00
_cell.angle_gamma   90.00
#
_symmetry.space_group_name_H-M   'P 1'
#
loop_
_entity.id
_entity.type
_entity.pdbx_description
1 polymer ?
#
loop_
_entity_poly.entity_id
_entity_poly.type
_entity_poly.pdbx_seq_one_letter_code
_entity_poly.pdbx_strand_id
1 'polypeptide(L)'
;MSGRHRKPTNTGRTVAKVAVTGAIVGGAGIALAGNAAAAPDQEWDKLAQCESGGNWGINTGNGYQGGLQFSQGTWAAHGGTEYAPAANQASREQQIAVAEKVLASQGWGAWPSCSSRLGLNGAAEERTAPAPARQTPHWSPTAQSEAAPQQTQAPADRSQEVFQAVDKAIAVAQSQGIQVPQPALDVLNAAKANGVKLDPQVVDFFEANKGLLPN
;
A
#
# COMPACT_ATOMS: atom_id res chain seq x y z
N MET A 1 -72.11 38.62 -8.91
CA MET A 1 -71.29 37.53 -8.35
C MET A 1 -69.90 37.63 -8.96
N SER A 2 -68.89 37.77 -8.10
CA SER A 2 -67.52 38.18 -8.44
C SER A 2 -66.75 37.06 -9.13
N GLY A 3 -66.46 37.22 -10.44
CA GLY A 3 -65.54 36.37 -11.18
C GLY A 3 -64.09 36.76 -10.86
N ARG A 4 -63.36 35.87 -10.17
CA ARG A 4 -61.96 36.09 -9.78
C ARG A 4 -61.01 35.65 -10.89
N HIS A 5 -60.06 36.54 -11.19
CA HIS A 5 -58.99 36.37 -12.18
C HIS A 5 -57.75 35.62 -11.64
N ARG A 6 -57.16 34.81 -12.55
CA ARG A 6 -55.74 34.56 -12.87
C ARG A 6 -54.74 34.05 -11.81
N LYS A 7 -54.04 32.95 -12.15
CA LYS A 7 -52.69 32.99 -12.78
C LYS A 7 -52.22 31.60 -13.27
N PRO A 8 -51.71 31.45 -14.51
CA PRO A 8 -50.86 30.34 -14.91
C PRO A 8 -49.43 30.58 -14.40
N THR A 9 -48.82 29.58 -13.78
CA THR A 9 -47.40 29.58 -13.43
C THR A 9 -46.57 29.25 -14.67
N ASN A 10 -45.60 30.11 -14.92
CA ASN A 10 -44.78 30.16 -16.13
C ASN A 10 -43.37 29.68 -15.78
N THR A 11 -42.72 29.00 -16.73
CA THR A 11 -41.26 29.02 -16.94
C THR A 11 -40.42 28.23 -15.92
N GLY A 12 -39.45 27.40 -16.29
CA GLY A 12 -38.83 27.14 -17.59
C GLY A 12 -37.57 26.29 -17.37
N ARG A 13 -37.24 25.48 -18.38
CA ARG A 13 -36.02 24.66 -18.47
C ARG A 13 -34.78 25.56 -18.51
N THR A 14 -33.71 25.16 -17.82
CA THR A 14 -32.35 25.52 -18.24
C THR A 14 -31.40 24.35 -18.04
N VAL A 15 -31.00 23.76 -19.16
CA VAL A 15 -29.84 22.87 -19.31
C VAL A 15 -28.60 23.76 -19.24
N ALA A 16 -27.79 23.63 -18.19
CA ALA A 16 -26.50 24.30 -18.13
C ALA A 16 -25.43 23.43 -18.82
N LYS A 17 -25.15 23.76 -20.08
CA LYS A 17 -23.90 23.43 -20.77
C LYS A 17 -22.79 24.29 -20.14
N VAL A 18 -21.71 23.68 -19.64
CA VAL A 18 -20.44 24.40 -19.42
C VAL A 18 -19.40 23.80 -20.34
N ALA A 19 -18.77 24.70 -21.09
CA ALA A 19 -17.95 24.45 -22.25
C ALA A 19 -16.55 23.97 -21.89
N VAL A 20 -16.07 22.98 -22.64
CA VAL A 20 -14.66 22.60 -22.74
C VAL A 20 -14.00 23.57 -23.73
N THR A 21 -13.16 24.49 -23.27
CA THR A 21 -12.05 25.02 -24.10
C THR A 21 -11.00 25.69 -23.22
N GLY A 22 -9.79 25.12 -23.23
CA GLY A 22 -8.62 25.68 -22.57
C GLY A 22 -7.38 24.84 -22.90
N ALA A 23 -6.95 24.90 -24.16
CA ALA A 23 -5.65 24.39 -24.56
C ALA A 23 -4.59 25.47 -24.26
N ILE A 24 -3.65 25.17 -23.35
CA ILE A 24 -2.32 25.80 -23.35
C ILE A 24 -1.30 24.68 -23.44
N VAL A 25 -0.48 24.80 -24.49
CA VAL A 25 0.62 23.95 -24.89
C VAL A 25 1.75 24.05 -23.87
N GLY A 26 2.16 22.91 -23.30
CA GLY A 26 3.35 22.81 -22.46
C GLY A 26 3.49 21.45 -21.76
N GLY A 27 4.12 20.49 -22.45
CA GLY A 27 4.84 19.35 -21.86
C GLY A 27 4.07 18.30 -21.03
N ALA A 28 4.17 17.04 -21.45
CA ALA A 28 3.84 15.82 -20.70
C ALA A 28 2.34 15.53 -20.46
N GLY A 29 1.65 15.18 -21.54
CA GLY A 29 0.49 14.31 -21.45
C GLY A 29 0.90 12.87 -21.09
N ILE A 30 0.89 12.56 -19.81
CA ILE A 30 0.56 11.20 -19.34
C ILE A 30 -0.65 11.37 -18.43
N ALA A 31 -1.80 10.96 -18.93
CA ALA A 31 -2.95 10.66 -18.10
C ALA A 31 -2.57 9.45 -17.23
N LEU A 32 -1.98 9.71 -16.06
CA LEU A 32 -1.78 8.67 -15.05
C LEU A 32 -3.15 8.38 -14.43
N ALA A 33 -3.52 7.11 -14.56
CA ALA A 33 -4.72 6.50 -14.03
C ALA A 33 -5.07 7.00 -12.62
N GLY A 34 -6.37 7.14 -12.36
CA GLY A 34 -6.90 7.45 -11.04
C GLY A 34 -6.41 6.44 -10.01
N ASN A 35 -5.37 6.82 -9.27
CA ASN A 35 -4.99 6.16 -8.04
C ASN A 35 -6.03 6.57 -7.00
N ALA A 36 -6.56 5.58 -6.29
CA ALA A 36 -7.28 5.82 -5.05
C ALA A 36 -6.46 6.79 -4.20
N ALA A 37 -7.02 7.95 -3.87
CA ALA A 37 -6.32 8.96 -3.09
C ALA A 37 -6.22 8.47 -1.63
N ALA A 38 -5.26 7.59 -1.36
CA ALA A 38 -4.64 7.52 -0.04
C ALA A 38 -4.12 8.92 0.29
N ALA A 39 -4.27 9.34 1.55
CA ALA A 39 -3.60 10.55 1.97
C ALA A 39 -2.09 10.35 1.75
N PRO A 40 -1.36 11.32 1.17
CA PRO A 40 0.08 11.21 1.07
C PRO A 40 0.68 10.91 2.45
N ASP A 41 1.74 10.09 2.53
CA ASP A 41 2.42 9.75 3.80
C ASP A 41 2.73 10.99 4.66
N GLN A 42 3.00 12.13 3.99
CA GLN A 42 3.22 13.42 4.63
C GLN A 42 2.01 13.97 5.40
N GLU A 43 0.78 13.70 4.97
CA GLU A 43 -0.43 14.12 5.70
C GLU A 43 -0.61 13.31 6.99
N TRP A 44 -0.28 12.01 6.96
CA TRP A 44 -0.26 11.16 8.14
C TRP A 44 0.81 11.60 9.15
N ASP A 45 1.98 12.03 8.68
CA ASP A 45 3.02 12.57 9.57
C ASP A 45 2.61 13.90 10.21
N LYS A 46 1.98 14.81 9.46
CA LYS A 46 1.44 16.06 10.02
C LYS A 46 0.36 15.77 11.05
N LEU A 47 -0.49 14.78 10.78
CA LEU A 47 -1.51 14.35 11.72
C LEU A 47 -0.87 13.78 12.99
N ALA A 48 0.10 12.85 12.86
CA ALA A 48 0.82 12.31 14.00
C ALA A 48 1.59 13.38 14.79
N GLN A 49 2.13 14.39 14.11
CA GLN A 49 2.77 15.54 14.74
C GLN A 49 1.77 16.34 15.60
N CYS A 50 0.53 16.47 15.15
CA CYS A 50 -0.54 17.12 15.92
C CYS A 50 -1.05 16.23 17.07
N GLU A 51 -1.19 14.93 16.84
CA GLU A 51 -1.81 13.98 17.78
C GLU A 51 -0.86 13.53 18.90
N SER A 52 0.39 13.19 18.56
CA SER A 52 1.37 12.60 19.48
C SER A 52 2.69 13.37 19.56
N GLY A 53 2.79 14.53 18.88
CA GLY A 53 4.07 15.22 18.70
C GLY A 53 5.02 14.47 17.76
N GLY A 54 4.52 13.52 16.97
CA GLY A 54 5.30 12.71 16.02
C GLY A 54 5.88 11.43 16.63
N ASN A 55 5.52 11.08 17.87
CA ASN A 55 6.01 9.88 18.53
C ASN A 55 5.11 8.67 18.25
N TRP A 56 5.52 7.87 17.27
CA TRP A 56 4.79 6.67 16.84
C TRP A 56 4.73 5.54 17.89
N GLY A 57 5.63 5.56 18.88
CA GLY A 57 5.66 4.57 19.96
C GLY A 57 5.02 5.05 21.27
N ILE A 58 4.31 6.19 21.26
CA ILE A 58 3.80 6.80 22.49
C ILE A 58 2.75 5.92 23.17
N ASN A 59 2.84 5.81 24.49
CA ASN A 59 1.81 5.26 25.34
C ASN A 59 1.90 5.95 26.71
N THR A 60 1.05 6.94 26.94
CA THR A 60 1.02 7.74 28.18
C THR A 60 0.08 7.16 29.23
N GLY A 61 -0.63 6.06 28.92
CA GLY A 61 -1.66 5.50 29.79
C GLY A 61 -2.99 6.27 29.78
N ASN A 62 -3.19 7.18 28.83
CA ASN A 62 -4.44 7.94 28.64
C ASN A 62 -5.54 7.17 27.87
N GLY A 63 -5.30 5.89 27.55
CA GLY A 63 -6.21 5.05 26.78
C GLY A 63 -6.00 5.10 25.25
N TYR A 64 -5.09 5.95 24.77
CA TYR A 64 -4.71 6.07 23.36
C TYR A 64 -3.23 5.73 23.16
N GLN A 65 -2.92 5.21 21.98
CA GLN A 65 -1.64 4.59 21.69
C GLN A 65 -1.13 4.96 20.30
N GLY A 66 0.18 5.12 20.19
CA GLY A 66 0.86 5.30 18.92
C GLY A 66 0.72 6.70 18.32
N GLY A 67 1.28 6.86 17.13
CA GLY A 67 1.47 8.16 16.49
C GLY A 67 0.15 8.89 16.19
N LEU A 68 -0.88 8.11 15.86
CA LEU A 68 -2.21 8.57 15.49
C LEU A 68 -3.24 8.41 16.61
N GLN A 69 -2.78 8.15 17.85
CA GLN A 69 -3.61 8.07 19.04
C GLN A 69 -4.79 7.10 18.89
N PHE A 70 -4.53 5.85 18.53
CA PHE A 70 -5.57 4.84 18.44
C PHE A 70 -6.04 4.38 19.82
N SER A 71 -7.35 4.17 19.97
CA SER A 71 -7.87 3.36 21.08
C SER A 71 -7.62 1.87 20.79
N GLN A 72 -7.50 1.05 21.84
CA GLN A 72 -7.35 -0.40 21.70
C GLN A 72 -8.49 -1.04 20.90
N GLY A 73 -9.72 -0.56 21.10
CA GLY A 73 -10.91 -1.07 20.41
C GLY A 73 -10.90 -0.76 18.92
N THR A 74 -10.57 0.49 18.55
CA THR A 74 -10.43 0.90 17.15
C THR A 74 -9.30 0.14 16.47
N TRP A 75 -8.14 0.01 17.13
CA TRP A 75 -7.01 -0.75 16.61
C TRP A 75 -7.40 -2.18 16.25
N ALA A 76 -8.05 -2.89 17.17
CA ALA A 76 -8.52 -4.25 16.94
C ALA A 76 -9.61 -4.33 15.86
N ALA A 77 -10.59 -3.42 15.88
CA ALA A 77 -11.70 -3.41 14.93
C ALA A 77 -11.25 -3.23 13.47
N HIS A 78 -10.13 -2.54 13.25
CA HIS A 78 -9.58 -2.29 11.92
C HIS A 78 -8.39 -3.21 11.56
N GLY A 79 -8.23 -4.32 12.29
CA GLY A 79 -7.26 -5.38 11.98
C GLY A 79 -5.82 -5.08 12.40
N GLY A 80 -5.59 -4.07 13.24
CA GLY A 80 -4.25 -3.72 13.70
C GLY A 80 -3.58 -4.83 14.54
N THR A 81 -4.38 -5.71 15.15
CA THR A 81 -3.88 -6.87 15.90
C THR A 81 -3.14 -7.89 15.04
N GLU A 82 -3.26 -7.82 13.71
CA GLU A 82 -2.43 -8.62 12.78
C GLU A 82 -0.98 -8.15 12.78
N TYR A 83 -0.73 -6.86 13.07
CA TYR A 83 0.61 -6.28 13.11
C TYR A 83 1.20 -6.31 14.51
N ALA A 84 0.43 -5.85 15.51
CA ALA A 84 0.85 -5.83 16.90
C ALA A 84 -0.35 -5.83 17.85
N PRO A 85 -0.21 -6.33 19.09
CA PRO A 85 -1.27 -6.29 20.09
C PRO A 85 -1.82 -4.88 20.37
N ALA A 86 -1.00 -3.85 20.20
CA ALA A 86 -1.31 -2.45 20.48
C ALA A 86 -0.67 -1.53 19.44
N ALA A 87 -1.26 -0.36 19.18
CA ALA A 87 -0.80 0.53 18.12
C ALA A 87 0.63 1.04 18.35
N ASN A 88 1.00 1.36 19.60
CA ASN A 88 2.34 1.83 19.97
C ASN A 88 3.45 0.77 19.81
N GLN A 89 3.07 -0.49 19.59
CA GLN A 89 4.00 -1.60 19.33
C GLN A 89 4.14 -1.91 17.83
N ALA A 90 3.29 -1.31 16.99
CA ALA A 90 3.37 -1.42 15.54
C ALA A 90 4.29 -0.34 14.95
N SER A 91 4.90 -0.63 13.80
CA SER A 91 5.66 0.37 13.06
C SER A 91 4.75 1.52 12.59
N ARG A 92 5.36 2.65 12.25
CA ARG A 92 4.65 3.80 11.69
C ARG A 92 3.79 3.40 10.48
N GLU A 93 4.36 2.66 9.54
CA GLU A 93 3.71 2.27 8.29
C GLU A 93 2.52 1.33 8.56
N GLN A 94 2.65 0.44 9.55
CA GLN A 94 1.55 -0.43 9.98
C GLN A 94 0.42 0.37 10.62
N GLN A 95 0.75 1.39 11.41
CA GLN A 95 -0.25 2.30 11.98
C GLN A 95 -0.97 3.09 10.88
N ILE A 96 -0.25 3.56 9.87
CA ILE A 96 -0.83 4.25 8.71
C ILE A 96 -1.76 3.32 7.93
N ALA A 97 -1.36 2.06 7.68
CA ALA A 97 -2.20 1.09 6.99
C ALA A 97 -3.54 0.84 7.72
N VAL A 98 -3.54 0.81 9.05
CA VAL A 98 -4.77 0.72 9.85
C VAL A 98 -5.54 2.05 9.81
N ALA A 99 -4.85 3.18 9.83
CA ALA A 99 -5.44 4.51 9.72
C ALA A 99 -6.17 4.72 8.40
N GLU A 100 -5.66 4.19 7.30
CA GLU A 100 -6.32 4.21 6.00
C GLU A 100 -7.62 3.41 6.00
N LYS A 101 -7.67 2.28 6.69
CA LYS A 101 -8.92 1.51 6.89
C LYS A 101 -9.93 2.30 7.71
N VAL A 102 -9.47 3.01 8.75
CA VAL A 102 -10.32 3.91 9.56
C VAL A 102 -10.83 5.06 8.69
N LEU A 103 -9.95 5.69 7.93
CA LEU A 103 -10.26 6.79 7.01
C LEU A 103 -11.30 6.37 5.97
N ALA A 104 -11.17 5.16 5.41
CA ALA A 104 -12.15 4.62 4.48
C ALA A 104 -13.54 4.44 5.12
N SER A 105 -13.60 4.12 6.41
CA SER A 105 -14.86 3.87 7.13
C SER A 105 -15.55 5.13 7.68
N GLN A 106 -14.76 6.08 8.20
CA GLN A 106 -15.23 7.21 9.01
C GLN A 106 -14.80 8.57 8.44
N GLY A 107 -13.95 8.57 7.41
CA GLY A 107 -13.29 9.77 6.92
C GLY A 107 -12.36 10.40 7.95
N TRP A 108 -11.93 11.63 7.69
CA TRP A 108 -11.06 12.39 8.58
C TRP A 108 -11.72 12.79 9.91
N GLY A 109 -13.02 12.50 10.08
CA GLY A 109 -13.76 12.72 11.31
C GLY A 109 -13.29 11.84 12.48
N ALA A 110 -12.51 10.79 12.22
CA ALA A 110 -11.84 10.01 13.27
C ALA A 110 -10.77 10.81 14.05
N TRP A 111 -10.26 11.91 13.47
CA TRP A 111 -9.27 12.81 14.10
C TRP A 111 -9.71 14.28 14.10
N PRO A 112 -10.86 14.62 14.70
CA PRO A 112 -11.60 15.84 14.40
C PRO A 112 -10.82 17.14 14.69
N SER A 113 -10.03 17.18 15.77
CA SER A 113 -9.30 18.38 16.17
C SER A 113 -8.11 18.65 15.25
N CYS A 114 -7.29 17.63 14.99
CA CYS A 114 -6.08 17.77 14.20
C CYS A 114 -6.38 17.78 12.69
N SER A 115 -7.35 16.99 12.23
CA SER A 115 -7.77 17.01 10.82
C SER A 115 -8.34 18.37 10.43
N SER A 116 -9.19 18.98 11.27
CA SER A 116 -9.70 20.32 11.04
C SER A 116 -8.59 21.38 11.01
N ARG A 117 -7.63 21.30 11.95
CA ARG A 117 -6.48 22.22 11.99
C ARG A 117 -5.59 22.12 10.75
N LEU A 118 -5.48 20.93 10.19
CA LEU A 118 -4.67 20.64 9.00
C LEU A 118 -5.45 20.85 7.69
N GLY A 119 -6.76 21.11 7.75
CA GLY A 119 -7.60 21.26 6.56
C GLY A 119 -7.90 19.94 5.85
N LEU A 120 -7.85 18.82 6.56
CA LEU A 120 -8.17 17.48 6.08
C LEU A 120 -9.69 17.27 6.16
N ASN A 121 -10.43 17.69 5.13
CA ASN A 121 -11.90 17.81 5.18
C ASN A 121 -12.66 16.94 4.16
N GLY A 122 -11.98 16.05 3.43
CA GLY A 122 -12.62 15.20 2.42
C GLY A 122 -13.37 14.01 3.04
N ALA A 123 -14.60 13.76 2.61
CA ALA A 123 -15.30 12.51 2.91
C ALA A 123 -14.66 11.35 2.13
N ALA A 124 -14.66 10.15 2.71
CA ALA A 124 -14.42 8.92 1.97
C ALA A 124 -15.55 8.76 0.95
N GLU A 125 -15.32 9.14 -0.30
CA GLU A 125 -16.27 8.86 -1.37
C GLU A 125 -16.22 7.35 -1.64
N GLU A 126 -17.30 6.64 -1.29
CA GLU A 126 -17.46 5.21 -1.56
C GLU A 126 -17.24 4.94 -3.05
N ARG A 127 -16.22 4.15 -3.38
CA ARG A 127 -16.19 3.48 -4.68
C ARG A 127 -17.27 2.42 -4.67
N THR A 128 -18.30 2.58 -5.51
CA THR A 128 -19.00 1.40 -6.03
C THR A 128 -17.94 0.49 -6.64
N ALA A 129 -17.86 -0.75 -6.14
CA ALA A 129 -16.93 -1.73 -6.66
C ALA A 129 -17.14 -1.83 -8.18
N PRO A 130 -16.09 -1.70 -9.01
CA PRO A 130 -16.18 -2.25 -10.35
C PRO A 130 -16.50 -3.74 -10.17
N ALA A 131 -17.45 -4.24 -10.97
CA ALA A 131 -17.74 -5.66 -11.09
C ALA A 131 -16.44 -6.48 -11.02
N PRO A 132 -16.44 -7.61 -10.28
CA PRO A 132 -15.24 -8.21 -9.71
C PRO A 132 -14.09 -8.22 -10.71
N ALA A 133 -13.02 -7.50 -10.37
CA ALA A 133 -11.75 -7.65 -11.06
C ALA A 133 -11.40 -9.15 -11.01
N ARG A 134 -11.14 -9.72 -12.19
CA ARG A 134 -10.65 -11.08 -12.34
C ARG A 134 -9.55 -11.32 -11.32
N GLN A 135 -9.69 -12.43 -10.60
CA GLN A 135 -8.76 -12.92 -9.59
C GLN A 135 -7.32 -12.69 -10.05
N THR A 136 -6.62 -11.74 -9.41
CA THR A 136 -5.17 -11.73 -9.43
C THR A 136 -4.71 -12.92 -8.60
N PRO A 137 -3.79 -13.77 -9.09
CA PRO A 137 -3.34 -14.93 -8.33
C PRO A 137 -2.66 -14.45 -7.05
N HIS A 138 -3.35 -14.65 -5.91
CA HIS A 138 -2.73 -14.61 -4.60
C HIS A 138 -2.00 -15.95 -4.40
N TRP A 139 -0.71 -15.91 -4.10
CA TRP A 139 0.00 -17.11 -3.71
C TRP A 139 -0.45 -17.50 -2.30
N SER A 140 -1.22 -18.60 -2.22
CA SER A 140 -1.53 -19.29 -0.98
C SER A 140 -0.81 -20.64 -1.03
N PRO A 141 0.20 -20.92 -0.19
CA PRO A 141 0.72 -22.27 -0.07
C PRO A 141 -0.32 -23.08 0.72
N THR A 142 -1.37 -23.53 0.04
CA THR A 142 -2.20 -24.61 0.58
C THR A 142 -1.31 -25.85 0.60
N ALA A 143 -0.95 -26.31 1.80
CA ALA A 143 -0.46 -27.66 1.99
C ALA A 143 -1.56 -28.64 1.55
N GLN A 144 -1.55 -28.99 0.27
CA GLN A 144 -2.32 -30.12 -0.24
C GLN A 144 -1.61 -31.39 0.22
N SER A 145 -2.07 -31.92 1.36
CA SER A 145 -1.95 -33.35 1.62
C SER A 145 -2.85 -34.08 0.62
N GLU A 146 -2.26 -34.66 -0.43
CA GLU A 146 -2.81 -35.79 -1.16
C GLU A 146 -1.64 -36.71 -1.53
N ALA A 147 -1.83 -38.02 -1.35
CA ALA A 147 -0.78 -39.03 -1.29
C ALA A 147 -0.10 -39.35 -2.65
N ALA A 148 1.18 -39.74 -2.53
CA ALA A 148 2.12 -40.40 -3.45
C ALA A 148 1.54 -41.26 -4.61
N PRO A 149 2.25 -41.49 -5.76
CA PRO A 149 3.65 -41.91 -5.75
C PRO A 149 4.58 -41.47 -6.92
N GLN A 150 5.89 -41.72 -6.70
CA GLN A 150 7.00 -41.86 -7.66
C GLN A 150 7.86 -40.63 -8.06
N GLN A 151 9.01 -40.55 -7.38
CA GLN A 151 10.38 -40.42 -7.93
C GLN A 151 10.60 -39.51 -9.16
N THR A 152 11.14 -38.31 -8.91
CA THR A 152 12.33 -37.78 -9.61
C THR A 152 13.07 -36.86 -8.64
N GLN A 153 14.25 -37.31 -8.19
CA GLN A 153 15.37 -36.59 -7.57
C GLN A 153 15.09 -35.24 -6.86
N ALA A 154 15.28 -35.22 -5.54
CA ALA A 154 15.31 -34.00 -4.74
C ALA A 154 16.36 -33.01 -5.29
N PRO A 155 16.00 -31.77 -5.67
CA PRO A 155 17.00 -30.81 -6.09
C PRO A 155 17.69 -30.29 -4.83
N ALA A 156 18.88 -30.81 -4.58
CA ALA A 156 19.70 -30.41 -3.45
C ALA A 156 20.22 -28.96 -3.55
N ASP A 157 19.87 -28.17 -4.57
CA ASP A 157 20.58 -26.92 -4.81
C ASP A 157 19.80 -25.76 -5.47
N ARG A 158 18.51 -25.58 -5.16
CA ARG A 158 17.77 -24.39 -5.64
C ARG A 158 18.35 -23.06 -5.14
N SER A 159 19.03 -23.04 -4.00
CA SER A 159 19.74 -21.85 -3.52
C SER A 159 20.91 -21.46 -4.43
N GLN A 160 21.57 -22.42 -5.08
CA GLN A 160 22.66 -22.13 -6.02
C GLN A 160 22.16 -21.40 -7.26
N GLU A 161 20.96 -21.71 -7.76
CA GLU A 161 20.37 -21.01 -8.91
C GLU A 161 20.15 -19.53 -8.61
N VAL A 162 19.67 -19.21 -7.40
CA VAL A 162 19.51 -17.82 -6.95
C VAL A 162 20.87 -17.11 -6.88
N PHE A 163 21.89 -17.75 -6.30
CA PHE A 163 23.24 -17.16 -6.22
C PHE A 163 23.85 -16.90 -7.60
N GLN A 164 23.66 -17.80 -8.56
CA GLN A 164 24.12 -17.62 -9.94
C GLN A 164 23.41 -16.45 -10.64
N ALA A 165 22.12 -16.24 -10.37
CA ALA A 165 21.39 -15.12 -10.94
C ALA A 165 21.83 -13.78 -10.34
N VAL A 166 22.12 -13.73 -9.04
CA VAL A 166 22.71 -12.55 -8.39
C VAL A 166 24.08 -12.24 -8.99
N ASP A 167 24.93 -13.24 -9.24
CA ASP A 167 26.24 -13.06 -9.88
C ASP A 167 26.12 -12.45 -11.29
N LYS A 168 25.15 -12.90 -12.10
CA LYS A 168 24.88 -12.33 -13.43
C LYS A 168 24.41 -10.88 -13.35
N ALA A 169 23.50 -10.58 -12.43
CA ALA A 169 23.01 -9.22 -12.23
C ALA A 169 24.13 -8.26 -11.82
N ILE A 170 25.04 -8.70 -10.95
CA ILE A 170 26.25 -7.96 -10.56
C ILE A 170 27.14 -7.71 -11.78
N ALA A 171 27.37 -8.72 -12.62
CA ALA A 171 28.18 -8.57 -13.83
C ALA A 171 27.56 -7.56 -14.83
N VAL A 172 26.25 -7.60 -15.02
CA VAL A 172 25.51 -6.62 -15.85
C VAL A 172 25.64 -5.22 -15.26
N ALA A 173 25.43 -5.07 -13.95
CA ALA A 173 25.57 -3.77 -13.28
C ALA A 173 26.98 -3.19 -13.43
N GLN A 174 28.02 -4.02 -13.27
CA GLN A 174 29.41 -3.62 -13.49
C GLN A 174 29.69 -3.22 -14.94
N SER A 175 29.12 -3.93 -15.92
CA SER A 175 29.23 -3.57 -17.33
C SER A 175 28.59 -2.21 -17.67
N GLN A 176 27.61 -1.79 -16.85
CA GLN A 176 26.96 -0.48 -16.94
C GLN A 176 27.65 0.60 -16.08
N GLY A 177 28.82 0.29 -15.50
CA GLY A 177 29.62 1.22 -14.69
C GLY A 177 29.15 1.36 -13.25
N ILE A 178 28.22 0.52 -12.78
CA ILE A 178 27.76 0.51 -11.38
C ILE A 178 28.80 -0.25 -10.54
N GLN A 179 29.42 0.46 -9.60
CA GLN A 179 30.39 -0.12 -8.70
C GLN A 179 29.69 -0.78 -7.52
N VAL A 180 29.75 -2.11 -7.46
CA VAL A 180 29.31 -2.87 -6.29
C VAL A 180 30.40 -2.82 -5.22
N PRO A 181 30.10 -2.41 -3.97
CA PRO A 181 31.09 -2.36 -2.90
C PRO A 181 31.74 -3.74 -2.67
N GLN A 182 33.08 -3.77 -2.56
CA GLN A 182 33.84 -5.01 -2.31
C GLN A 182 33.38 -5.78 -1.07
N PRO A 183 33.07 -5.14 0.08
CA PRO A 183 32.57 -5.86 1.24
C PRO A 183 31.28 -6.66 0.95
N ALA A 184 30.43 -6.19 0.03
CA ALA A 184 29.22 -6.90 -0.34
C ALA A 184 29.52 -8.15 -1.20
N LEU A 185 30.50 -8.06 -2.10
CA LEU A 185 30.97 -9.19 -2.89
C LEU A 185 31.63 -10.25 -2.00
N ASP A 186 32.39 -9.82 -0.99
CA ASP A 186 33.04 -10.72 -0.04
C ASP A 186 32.01 -11.51 0.78
N VAL A 187 30.96 -10.84 1.28
CA VAL A 187 29.88 -11.51 2.01
C VAL A 187 29.13 -12.50 1.11
N LEU A 188 28.85 -12.14 -0.14
CA LEU A 188 28.19 -13.02 -1.10
C LEU A 188 29.05 -14.25 -1.42
N ASN A 189 30.33 -14.05 -1.68
CA ASN A 189 31.27 -15.14 -1.97
C ASN A 189 31.48 -16.05 -0.76
N ALA A 190 31.55 -15.48 0.45
CA ALA A 190 31.60 -16.25 1.69
C ALA A 190 30.31 -17.07 1.90
N ALA A 191 29.13 -16.50 1.63
CA ALA A 191 27.87 -17.23 1.74
C ALA A 191 27.82 -18.44 0.76
N LYS A 192 28.30 -18.25 -0.47
CA LYS A 192 28.42 -19.33 -1.48
C LYS A 192 29.40 -20.42 -1.03
N ALA A 193 30.59 -20.02 -0.55
CA ALA A 193 31.63 -20.96 -0.13
C ALA A 193 31.23 -21.79 1.11
N ASN A 194 30.43 -21.23 2.00
CA ASN A 194 29.91 -21.91 3.19
C ASN A 194 28.63 -22.73 2.92
N GLY A 195 28.15 -22.79 1.67
CA GLY A 195 26.96 -23.56 1.30
C GLY A 195 25.69 -23.06 2.00
N VAL A 196 25.58 -21.75 2.24
CA VAL A 196 24.43 -21.15 2.93
C VAL A 196 23.15 -21.45 2.15
N LYS A 197 22.18 -22.09 2.80
CA LYS A 197 20.85 -22.31 2.22
C LYS A 197 20.01 -21.06 2.43
N LEU A 198 19.49 -20.55 1.32
CA LEU A 198 18.53 -19.45 1.33
C LEU A 198 17.19 -19.93 1.86
N ASP A 199 16.45 -19.00 2.45
CA ASP A 199 15.09 -19.25 2.90
C ASP A 199 14.24 -19.79 1.73
N PRO A 200 13.47 -20.88 1.93
CA PRO A 200 12.63 -21.46 0.89
C PRO A 200 11.68 -20.46 0.22
N GLN A 201 11.16 -19.47 0.96
CA GLN A 201 10.27 -18.46 0.39
C GLN A 201 10.99 -17.52 -0.58
N VAL A 202 12.26 -17.22 -0.32
CA VAL A 202 13.11 -16.40 -1.22
C VAL A 202 13.43 -17.16 -2.50
N VAL A 203 13.72 -18.45 -2.37
CA VAL A 203 13.96 -19.34 -3.50
C VAL A 203 12.71 -19.48 -4.36
N ASP A 204 11.56 -19.72 -3.75
CA ASP A 204 10.29 -19.87 -4.48
C ASP A 204 9.86 -18.58 -5.16
N PHE A 205 10.11 -17.42 -4.53
CA PHE A 205 9.90 -16.12 -5.16
C PHE A 205 10.80 -15.91 -6.37
N PHE A 206 12.10 -16.21 -6.25
CA PHE A 206 13.04 -16.11 -7.36
C PHE A 206 12.59 -17.00 -8.52
N GLU A 207 12.27 -18.26 -8.24
CA GLU A 207 11.84 -19.22 -9.26
C GLU A 207 10.57 -18.79 -9.98
N ALA A 208 9.59 -18.23 -9.26
CA ALA A 208 8.36 -17.71 -9.85
C ALA A 208 8.59 -16.50 -10.78
N ASN A 209 9.70 -15.77 -10.59
CA ASN A 209 9.96 -14.49 -11.27
C ASN A 209 11.22 -14.49 -12.15
N LYS A 210 11.99 -15.57 -12.21
CA LYS A 210 13.28 -15.60 -12.93
C LYS A 210 13.16 -15.31 -14.43
N GLY A 211 11.99 -15.57 -15.03
CA GLY A 211 11.69 -15.21 -16.41
C GLY A 211 11.50 -13.70 -16.68
N LEU A 212 11.40 -12.88 -15.62
CA LEU A 212 11.33 -11.42 -15.70
C LEU A 212 12.69 -10.74 -15.50
N LEU A 213 13.71 -11.50 -15.08
CA LEU A 213 15.05 -10.97 -14.87
C LEU A 213 15.80 -10.92 -16.20
N PRO A 214 16.62 -9.89 -16.44
CA PRO A 214 17.46 -9.82 -17.63
C PRO A 214 18.45 -10.99 -17.64
N ASN A 215 18.59 -11.64 -18.82
CA ASN A 215 19.52 -12.74 -19.06
C ASN A 215 20.97 -12.30 -19.22
#